data_AF-A0A660WSB1-F1
#
_entry.id   AF-A0A660WSB1-F1
#
_cell.length_a   1.000
_cell.length_b   1.000
_cell.length_c   1.000
_cell.angle_alpha   90.00
_cell.angle_beta   90.00
_cell.angle_gamma   90.00
#
_symmetry.space_group_name_H-M   'P 1'
#
loop_
_entity.id
_entity.type
_entity.pdbx_description
1 polymer ?
#
loop_
_entity_poly.entity_id
_entity_poly.type
_entity_poly.pdbx_seq_one_letter_code
_entity_poly.pdbx_strand_id
1 'polypeptide(L)' 'LEGALYSPHTPYVIINEKVFKEGESIGSVVITKFLHDKVVFKYGEREVELKLDVPSFKKMILKR' A
#
# COMPACT_ATOMS: atom_id res chain seq x y z
N LEU A 1 -9.25 2.51 -0.96
CA LEU A 1 -8.09 1.89 -0.26
C LEU A 1 -8.20 2.34 1.18
N GLU A 2 -8.43 1.42 2.10
CA GLU A 2 -8.77 1.77 3.49
C GLU A 2 -7.52 1.97 4.34
N GLY A 3 -6.43 1.27 4.01
CA GLY A 3 -5.12 1.53 4.60
C GLY A 3 -4.02 0.72 3.91
N ALA A 4 -2.80 1.20 4.02
CA ALA A 4 -1.62 0.43 3.63
C ALA A 4 -0.62 0.46 4.78
N LEU A 5 -0.03 -0.70 5.08
CA LEU A 5 1.03 -0.79 6.07
C LEU A 5 2.31 -1.28 5.40
N TYR A 6 3.24 -0.35 5.23
CA TYR A 6 4.57 -0.71 4.77
C TYR A 6 5.42 -1.18 5.96
N SER A 7 5.86 -2.44 5.92
CA SER A 7 6.88 -2.97 6.84
C SER A 7 8.06 -3.47 6.01
N PRO A 8 9.33 -3.16 6.39
CA PRO A 8 10.52 -3.54 5.62
C PRO A 8 10.68 -5.04 5.39
N HIS A 9 10.12 -5.86 6.27
CA HIS A 9 10.23 -7.33 6.21
C HIS A 9 8.99 -8.00 5.61
N THR A 10 7.83 -7.33 5.69
CA THR A 10 6.53 -7.89 5.32
C THR A 10 5.57 -6.76 4.93
N PRO A 11 5.71 -6.17 3.74
CA PRO A 11 4.79 -5.14 3.30
C PRO A 11 3.41 -5.74 2.96
N TYR A 12 2.34 -5.10 3.44
CA TYR A 12 0.96 -5.51 3.15
C TYR A 12 0.01 -4.32 3.02
N VAL A 13 -1.07 -4.52 2.26
CA VAL A 13 -2.12 -3.51 2.07
C VAL A 13 -3.46 -4.06 2.52
N ILE A 14 -4.30 -3.19 3.06
CA ILE A 14 -5.64 -3.53 3.51
C ILE A 14 -6.64 -2.86 2.57
N ILE A 15 -7.39 -3.69 1.84
CA ILE A 15 -8.39 -3.25 0.87
C ILE A 15 -9.67 -4.02 1.13
N ASN A 16 -10.77 -3.33 1.40
CA ASN A 16 -12.06 -3.93 1.77
C ASN A 16 -11.90 -4.93 2.93
N GLU A 17 -11.23 -4.49 3.99
CA GLU A 17 -10.93 -5.27 5.21
C GLU A 17 -10.10 -6.55 4.99
N LYS A 18 -9.60 -6.78 3.77
CA LYS A 18 -8.73 -7.92 3.43
C LYS A 18 -7.28 -7.49 3.32
N VAL A 19 -6.40 -8.33 3.87
CA VAL A 19 -4.95 -8.13 3.82
C VAL A 19 -4.40 -8.80 2.57
N PHE A 20 -3.67 -8.03 1.76
CA PHE A 20 -3.01 -8.51 0.56
C PHE A 20 -1.50 -8.28 0.63
N LYS A 21 -0.75 -9.19 -0.01
CA LYS A 21 0.72 -9.22 -0.09
C LYS A 21 1.20 -8.95 -1.51
N GLU A 22 2.50 -8.75 -1.70
CA GLU A 22 3.07 -8.66 -3.05
C GLU A 22 2.83 -9.97 -3.79
N GLY A 23 2.40 -9.86 -5.05
CA GLY A 23 2.02 -11.00 -5.88
C GLY A 23 0.59 -11.48 -5.70
N GLU A 24 -0.13 -11.04 -4.66
CA GLU A 24 -1.55 -11.36 -4.50
C GLU A 24 -2.41 -10.60 -5.51
N SER A 25 -3.52 -11.24 -5.90
CA SER A 25 -4.48 -10.67 -6.84
C SER A 25 -5.82 -10.36 -6.16
N ILE A 26 -6.39 -9.23 -6.56
CA ILE A 26 -7.66 -8.70 -6.10
C ILE A 26 -8.58 -8.60 -7.32
N GLY A 27 -9.34 -9.66 -7.58
CA GLY A 27 -10.11 -9.77 -8.82
C GLY A 27 -9.19 -9.79 -10.04
N SER A 28 -9.25 -8.75 -10.88
CA SER A 28 -8.40 -8.61 -12.07
C SER A 28 -7.18 -7.71 -11.87
N VAL A 29 -6.95 -7.23 -10.65
CA VAL A 29 -5.79 -6.40 -10.28
C VAL A 29 -4.76 -7.29 -9.59
N VAL A 30 -3.49 -7.18 -9.95
CA VAL A 30 -2.37 -7.86 -9.29
C VAL A 30 -1.51 -6.82 -8.58
N ILE A 31 -1.18 -7.05 -7.31
CA ILE A 31 -0.23 -6.21 -6.60
C ILE A 31 1.17 -6.63 -7.03
N THR A 32 1.87 -5.77 -7.75
CA THR A 32 3.20 -6.09 -8.27
C THR A 32 4.31 -5.68 -7.31
N LYS A 33 4.19 -4.50 -6.69
CA LYS A 33 5.20 -3.99 -5.76
C LYS A 33 4.63 -3.13 -4.64
N PHE A 34 5.20 -3.27 -3.45
CA PHE A 34 5.04 -2.30 -2.37
C PHE A 34 6.31 -1.44 -2.19
N LEU A 35 6.11 -0.13 -2.21
CA LEU A 35 7.13 0.86 -1.89
C LEU A 35 6.69 1.64 -0.65
N HIS A 36 7.63 2.36 -0.05
CA HIS A 36 7.40 3.08 1.20
C HIS A 36 6.32 4.17 1.07
N ASP A 37 6.23 4.80 -0.11
CA ASP A 37 5.34 5.91 -0.42
C ASP A 37 4.22 5.54 -1.39
N LYS A 38 4.25 4.33 -1.97
CA LYS A 38 3.30 3.94 -3.01
C LYS A 38 3.14 2.43 -3.15
N VAL A 39 2.01 2.02 -3.67
CA VAL A 39 1.72 0.65 -4.06
C VAL A 39 1.52 0.61 -5.56
N VAL A 40 2.14 -0.36 -6.23
CA VAL A 40 2.01 -0.58 -7.66
C VAL A 40 1.08 -1.75 -7.91
N PHE A 41 0.08 -1.50 -8.73
CA PHE A 41 -0.94 -2.45 -9.15
C PHE A 41 -0.85 -2.64 -10.66
N LYS A 42 -1.07 -3.86 -11.13
CA LYS A 42 -1.20 -4.17 -12.55
C LYS A 42 -2.63 -4.63 -12.82
N TYR A 43 -3.29 -3.99 -13.78
CA TYR A 43 -4.63 -4.33 -14.24
C TYR A 43 -4.58 -4.55 -15.75
N GLY A 44 -4.58 -5.82 -16.15
CA GLY A 44 -4.36 -6.22 -17.55
C GLY A 44 -3.00 -5.73 -18.06
N GLU A 45 -3.02 -4.90 -19.10
CA GLU A 45 -1.82 -4.28 -19.69
C GLU A 45 -1.45 -2.93 -19.06
N ARG A 46 -2.26 -2.43 -18.13
CA ARG A 46 -2.03 -1.13 -17.49
C ARG A 46 -1.41 -1.29 -16.12
N GLU A 47 -0.48 -0.42 -15.80
CA GLU A 47 0.10 -0.28 -14.47
C GLU A 47 -0.51 0.97 -13.80
N VAL A 48 -0.92 0.83 -12.54
CA VAL A 48 -1.55 1.86 -11.74
C VAL A 48 -0.76 2.00 -10.46
N GLU A 49 -0.25 3.20 -10.21
CA GLU A 49 0.48 3.54 -9.00
C GLU A 49 -0.45 4.30 -8.05
N LEU A 50 -0.53 3.83 -6.82
CA LEU A 50 -1.35 4.40 -5.76
C LEU A 50 -0.42 4.94 -4.69
N LYS A 51 -0.27 6.27 -4.65
CA LYS A 51 0.52 6.93 -3.60
C LYS A 51 -0.19 6.80 -2.26
N LEU A 52 0.58 6.40 -1.26
CA LEU A 52 0.15 6.35 0.12
C LEU A 52 0.42 7.71 0.73
N ASP A 53 -0.66 8.41 1.05
CA ASP A 53 -0.57 9.59 1.90
C ASP A 53 -0.34 9.09 3.33
N VAL A 54 0.93 8.86 3.68
CA VAL A 54 1.32 8.45 5.03
C VAL A 54 1.29 9.71 5.89
N PRO A 55 0.34 9.88 6.83
CA PRO A 55 0.40 10.98 7.77
C PRO A 55 1.71 10.85 8.56
N SER A 56 2.64 11.76 8.31
CA SER A 56 3.95 11.72 8.94
C SER A 56 3.80 11.95 10.44
N PHE A 57 3.82 10.87 11.23
CA PHE A 57 3.78 10.90 12.71
C PHE A 57 4.88 11.77 13.33
N LYS A 58 5.91 12.16 12.55
CA LYS A 58 7.04 12.98 12.98
C LYS A 58 6.66 14.40 13.45
N LYS A 59 5.43 14.87 13.19
CA LYS A 59 4.97 16.22 13.63
C LYS A 59 4.08 16.25 14.88
N MET A 60 3.77 15.12 15.51
CA MET A 60 2.89 15.11 16.69
C MET A 60 3.61 15.07 18.05
N ILE A 61 4.93 14.87 18.10
CA ILE A 61 5.69 14.70 19.36
C ILE A 61 6.48 15.96 19.76
N LEU A 62 5.98 17.17 19.43
CA LEU A 62 6.62 18.40 19.90
C LEU A 62 5.59 19.47 20.29
N LYS A 63 4.81 19.19 21.33
CA LYS A 63 4.17 20.22 22.16
C LYS A 63 3.88 19.64 23.55
N ARG A 64 4.90 19.62 24.40
CA ARG A 64 4.75 19.80 25.84
C ARG A 64 6.03 20.38 26.42
#